data_AF-A0A2V7TZ73-F1
#
_entry.id   AF-A0A2V7TZ73-F1
#
_cell.length_a   1.000
_cell.length_b   1.000
_cell.length_c   1.000
_cell.angle_alpha   90.00
_cell.angle_beta   90.00
_cell.angle_gamma   90.00
#
_symmetry.space_group_name_H-M   'P 1'
#
loop_
_entity.id
_entity.type
_entity.pdbx_description
1 polymer ?
#
loop_
_entity_poly.entity_id
_entity_poly.type
_entity_poly.pdbx_seq_one_letter_code
_entity_poly.pdbx_strand_id
1 'polypeptide(L)'
;SRLEIDDRTWRLSRRLYGWDEAGWDRGRVAQRLKEAAAPAGIPVLDLTEPLRRANDAGGPRPYFTYDGHWSAAGHRVAAEEVQRFLSRPGWLEGCAAPIAGGPAR
;
A
#
# COMPACT_ATOMS: atom_id res chain seq x y z
N SER A 1 -6.37 1.92 2.53
CA SER A 1 -7.48 1.46 3.39
C SER A 1 -8.29 0.38 2.69
N ARG A 2 -9.05 -0.45 3.43
CA ARG A 2 -9.91 -1.50 2.81
C ARG A 2 -10.98 -0.92 1.88
N LEU A 3 -11.51 0.27 2.20
CA LEU A 3 -12.51 0.96 1.36
C LEU A 3 -11.97 1.34 -0.02
N GLU A 4 -10.67 1.62 -0.15
CA GLU A 4 -10.04 2.01 -1.41
C GLU A 4 -9.82 0.82 -2.35
N ILE A 5 -9.84 -0.42 -1.84
CA ILE A 5 -9.47 -1.61 -2.61
C ILE A 5 -10.58 -2.65 -2.77
N ASP A 6 -11.60 -2.65 -1.88
CA ASP A 6 -12.69 -3.63 -1.91
C ASP A 6 -14.01 -2.96 -2.32
N ASP A 7 -14.47 -3.27 -3.53
CA ASP A 7 -15.68 -2.71 -4.12
C ASP A 7 -16.96 -3.13 -3.37
N ARG A 8 -16.98 -4.33 -2.78
CA ARG A 8 -18.12 -4.78 -1.99
C ARG A 8 -18.22 -3.98 -0.71
N THR A 9 -17.12 -3.85 0.03
CA THR A 9 -17.08 -3.04 1.25
C THR A 9 -17.45 -1.59 0.93
N TRP A 10 -16.91 -1.01 -0.14
CA TRP A 10 -17.24 0.33 -0.59
C TRP A 10 -18.74 0.52 -0.84
N ARG A 11 -19.32 -0.34 -1.68
CA ARG A 11 -20.75 -0.27 -2.04
C ARG A 11 -21.66 -0.41 -0.82
N LEU A 12 -21.34 -1.31 0.11
CA LEU A 12 -22.14 -1.52 1.32
C LEU A 12 -22.02 -0.34 2.28
N SER A 13 -20.80 0.17 2.49
CA SER A 13 -20.56 1.32 3.37
C SER A 13 -21.30 2.55 2.87
N ARG A 14 -21.26 2.81 1.56
CA ARG A 14 -22.03 3.90 0.94
C ARG A 14 -23.52 3.81 1.20
N ARG A 15 -24.11 2.63 1.03
CA ARG A 15 -25.54 2.40 1.31
C ARG A 15 -25.88 2.61 2.78
N LEU A 16 -25.02 2.13 3.68
CA LEU A 16 -25.24 2.21 5.12
C LEU A 16 -25.17 3.66 5.63
N TYR A 17 -24.21 4.45 5.13
CA TYR A 17 -23.96 5.80 5.61
C TYR A 17 -24.56 6.91 4.74
N GLY A 18 -25.32 6.56 3.69
CA GLY A 18 -25.93 7.54 2.79
C GLY A 18 -24.92 8.41 2.02
N TRP A 19 -23.75 7.87 1.68
CA TRP A 19 -22.72 8.61 0.97
C TRP A 19 -23.03 8.73 -0.53
N ASP A 20 -23.05 9.96 -1.03
CA ASP A 20 -23.18 10.30 -2.44
C ASP A 20 -21.88 10.06 -3.22
N GLU A 21 -21.99 9.56 -4.45
CA GLU A 21 -20.84 9.38 -5.37
C GLU A 21 -20.19 10.70 -5.74
N ALA A 22 -20.95 11.78 -5.85
CA ALA A 22 -20.41 13.08 -6.26
C ALA A 22 -19.45 13.67 -5.21
N GLY A 23 -19.60 13.31 -3.94
CA GLY A 23 -18.79 13.82 -2.84
C GLY A 23 -17.60 12.94 -2.45
N TRP A 24 -17.61 11.65 -2.80
CA TRP A 24 -16.64 10.69 -2.28
C TRP A 24 -15.88 9.94 -3.38
N ASP A 25 -14.63 10.35 -3.56
CA ASP A 25 -13.66 9.75 -4.47
C ASP A 25 -12.62 8.90 -3.69
N ARG A 26 -12.60 7.58 -3.97
CA ARG A 26 -11.67 6.61 -3.36
C ARG A 26 -10.22 6.88 -3.73
N GLY A 27 -9.95 7.44 -4.90
CA GLY A 27 -8.60 7.75 -5.38
C GLY A 27 -8.04 9.06 -4.81
N ARG A 28 -8.90 9.91 -4.24
CA ARG A 28 -8.56 11.29 -3.88
C ARG A 28 -7.41 11.39 -2.87
N VAL A 29 -7.33 10.46 -1.91
CA VAL A 29 -6.27 10.47 -0.88
C VAL A 29 -4.91 10.18 -1.51
N ALA A 30 -4.80 9.10 -2.28
CA ALA A 30 -3.57 8.74 -2.98
C ALA A 30 -3.15 9.83 -3.99
N GLN A 31 -4.13 10.41 -4.70
CA GLN A 31 -3.88 11.53 -5.61
C GLN A 31 -3.30 12.74 -4.87
N ARG A 32 -3.92 13.18 -3.77
CA ARG A 32 -3.45 14.33 -2.99
C ARG A 32 -2.05 14.11 -2.41
N LEU A 33 -1.71 12.90 -1.97
CA LEU A 33 -0.36 12.59 -1.50
C LEU A 33 0.67 12.74 -2.62
N LYS A 34 0.38 12.24 -3.83
CA LYS A 34 1.26 12.39 -4.99
C LYS A 34 1.42 13.86 -5.40
N GLU A 35 0.31 14.60 -5.45
CA GLU A 35 0.31 16.03 -5.77
C GLU A 35 1.12 16.85 -4.77
N ALA A 36 0.99 16.58 -3.46
CA ALA A 36 1.71 17.29 -2.42
C ALA A 36 3.21 16.96 -2.39
N ALA A 37 3.58 15.72 -2.72
CA ALA A 37 4.97 15.26 -2.70
C ALA A 37 5.76 15.67 -3.96
N ALA A 38 5.10 15.85 -5.10
CA ALA A 38 5.73 16.12 -6.38
C ALA A 38 6.61 17.39 -6.39
N PRO A 39 6.21 18.56 -5.84
CA PRO A 39 7.05 19.76 -5.83
C PRO A 39 8.36 19.58 -5.03
N ALA A 40 8.36 18.67 -4.05
CA ALA A 40 9.54 18.36 -3.24
C ALA A 40 10.42 17.25 -3.86
N GLY A 41 10.03 16.69 -5.00
CA GLY A 41 10.72 15.54 -5.61
C GLY A 41 10.65 14.27 -4.78
N ILE A 42 9.69 14.16 -3.84
CA ILE A 42 9.54 13.00 -2.98
C ILE A 42 8.69 11.95 -3.72
N PRO A 43 9.22 10.76 -4.03
CA PRO A 43 8.45 9.74 -4.72
C PRO A 43 7.48 9.07 -3.74
N VAL A 44 6.25 8.81 -4.19
CA VAL A 44 5.19 8.19 -3.38
C VAL A 44 4.89 6.77 -3.88
N LEU A 45 5.02 5.79 -2.99
CA LEU A 45 4.56 4.42 -3.25
C LEU A 45 3.06 4.30 -2.93
N ASP A 46 2.26 4.08 -3.97
CA ASP A 46 0.81 3.84 -3.83
C ASP A 46 0.52 2.33 -3.81
N LEU A 47 0.09 1.83 -2.65
CA LEU A 47 -0.21 0.42 -2.43
C LEU A 47 -1.64 0.02 -2.83
N THR A 48 -2.46 0.95 -3.35
CA THR A 48 -3.88 0.69 -3.65
C THR A 48 -4.04 -0.46 -4.64
N GLU A 49 -3.33 -0.42 -5.76
CA GLU A 49 -3.42 -1.45 -6.80
C GLU A 49 -2.82 -2.80 -6.37
N PRO A 50 -1.60 -2.86 -5.78
CA PRO A 50 -1.07 -4.12 -5.26
C PRO A 50 -1.99 -4.81 -4.25
N LEU A 51 -2.55 -4.05 -3.29
CA LEU A 51 -3.45 -4.61 -2.28
C LEU A 51 -4.80 -5.02 -2.89
N ARG A 52 -5.31 -4.30 -3.90
CA ARG A 52 -6.50 -4.73 -4.67
C ARG A 52 -6.28 -6.06 -5.36
N ARG A 53 -5.18 -6.20 -6.10
CA ARG A 53 -4.84 -7.48 -6.77
C ARG A 53 -4.76 -8.64 -5.80
N ALA A 54 -4.10 -8.44 -4.65
CA ALA A 54 -4.01 -9.46 -3.61
C ALA A 54 -5.39 -9.82 -3.03
N ASN A 55 -6.30 -8.85 -2.88
CA ASN A 55 -7.66 -9.10 -2.46
C ASN A 55 -8.46 -9.92 -3.47
N ASP A 56 -8.24 -9.69 -4.75
CA ASP A 56 -9.03 -10.29 -5.84
C ASP A 56 -8.50 -11.68 -6.26
N ALA A 57 -7.24 -11.99 -5.91
CA ALA A 57 -6.58 -13.26 -6.22
C ALA A 57 -7.15 -14.51 -5.49
N GLY A 58 -8.16 -14.36 -4.63
CA GLY A 58 -8.86 -15.47 -3.97
C GLY A 58 -8.08 -16.16 -2.84
N GLY A 59 -6.87 -15.68 -2.51
CA GLY A 59 -6.07 -16.15 -1.37
C GLY A 59 -6.38 -15.44 -0.06
N PRO A 60 -5.47 -15.52 0.94
CA PRO A 60 -5.60 -14.79 2.20
C PRO A 60 -5.81 -13.29 1.98
N ARG A 61 -6.83 -12.72 2.64
CA ARG A 61 -7.22 -11.31 2.46
C ARG A 61 -6.14 -10.36 2.99
N PRO A 62 -5.87 -9.23 2.32
CA PRO A 62 -4.85 -8.27 2.77
C PRO A 62 -5.25 -7.46 4.01
N TYR A 63 -6.54 -7.36 4.30
CA TYR A 63 -7.07 -6.70 5.50
C TYR A 63 -7.83 -7.72 6.36
N PHE A 64 -7.87 -7.49 7.67
CA PHE A 64 -8.82 -8.18 8.53
C PHE A 64 -10.26 -7.81 8.15
N THR A 65 -11.18 -8.75 8.37
CA THR A 65 -12.60 -8.55 8.04
C THR A 65 -13.32 -7.63 9.02
N TYR A 66 -12.82 -7.54 10.26
CA TYR A 66 -13.46 -6.84 11.37
C TYR A 66 -12.95 -5.42 11.60
N ASP A 67 -11.80 -5.03 11.02
CA ASP A 67 -11.27 -3.67 11.15
C ASP A 67 -10.58 -3.17 9.87
N GLY A 68 -9.75 -2.12 10.00
CA GLY A 68 -8.99 -1.50 8.93
C GLY A 68 -7.51 -1.89 8.88
N HIS A 69 -7.05 -2.81 9.73
CA HIS A 69 -5.64 -3.22 9.79
C HIS A 69 -5.31 -4.28 8.75
N TRP A 70 -4.04 -4.33 8.35
CA TRP A 70 -3.53 -5.38 7.48
C TRP A 70 -3.44 -6.72 8.20
N SER A 71 -3.75 -7.78 7.47
CA SER A 71 -3.40 -9.13 7.88
C SER A 71 -1.92 -9.41 7.59
N ALA A 72 -1.43 -10.59 7.98
CA ALA A 72 -0.10 -11.07 7.57
C ALA A 72 0.09 -11.07 6.03
N ALA A 73 -0.98 -11.31 5.26
CA ALA A 73 -0.92 -11.24 3.80
C ALA A 73 -0.79 -9.79 3.29
N GLY A 74 -1.50 -8.85 3.90
CA GLY A 74 -1.37 -7.42 3.56
C GLY A 74 0.02 -6.88 3.87
N HIS A 75 0.57 -7.22 5.03
CA HIS A 75 1.95 -6.88 5.39
C HIS A 75 2.96 -7.45 4.40
N ARG A 76 2.78 -8.70 3.94
CA ARG A 76 3.66 -9.29 2.92
C ARG A 76 3.65 -8.50 1.62
N VAL A 77 2.46 -8.19 1.09
CA VAL A 77 2.32 -7.40 -0.15
C VAL A 77 2.98 -6.03 0.02
N ALA A 78 2.74 -5.35 1.13
CA ALA A 78 3.35 -4.06 1.40
C ALA A 78 4.89 -4.14 1.46
N ALA A 79 5.44 -5.15 2.13
CA ALA A 79 6.88 -5.34 2.23
C ALA A 79 7.54 -5.59 0.87
N GLU A 80 6.93 -6.44 0.04
CA GLU A 80 7.42 -6.74 -1.32
C GLU A 80 7.42 -5.49 -2.21
N GLU A 81 6.36 -4.69 -2.17
CA GLU A 81 6.26 -3.46 -2.95
C GLU A 81 7.24 -2.38 -2.45
N VAL A 82 7.43 -2.26 -1.13
CA VAL A 82 8.47 -1.37 -0.57
C VAL A 82 9.85 -1.80 -1.05
N GLN A 83 10.19 -3.09 -0.97
CA GLN A 83 11.48 -3.59 -1.45
C GLN A 83 11.70 -3.25 -2.94
N ARG A 84 10.70 -3.52 -3.80
CA ARG A 84 10.75 -3.19 -5.23
C ARG A 84 10.92 -1.69 -5.45
N PHE A 85 10.20 -0.87 -4.70
CA PHE A 85 10.24 0.58 -4.81
C PHE A 85 11.61 1.15 -4.44
N LEU A 86 12.19 0.71 -3.32
CA LEU A 86 13.51 1.17 -2.85
C LEU A 86 14.66 0.66 -3.75
N SER A 87 14.47 -0.47 -4.44
CA SER A 87 15.49 -1.03 -5.34
C SER A 87 15.65 -0.20 -6.63
N ARG A 88 14.59 0.44 -7.13
CA ARG A 88 14.61 1.19 -8.41
C ARG A 88 15.62 2.34 -8.46
N PRO A 89 15.69 3.22 -7.44
CA PRO A 89 16.66 4.31 -7.42
C PRO A 89 18.02 3.91 -6.83
N GLY A 90 18.30 2.61 -6.65
CA GLY A 90 19.55 2.13 -6.04
C GLY A 90 19.66 2.43 -4.53
N TRP A 91 18.57 2.82 -3.85
CA TRP A 91 18.63 3.21 -2.43
C TRP A 91 19.07 2.08 -1.50
N LEU A 92 19.00 0.82 -1.95
CA LEU A 92 19.39 -0.36 -1.19
C LEU A 92 20.84 -0.83 -1.45
N GLU A 93 21.57 -0.23 -2.39
CA GLU A 93 22.91 -0.67 -2.78
C GLU A 93 23.94 -0.56 -1.64
N GLY A 94 23.72 0.32 -0.67
CA GLY A 94 24.60 0.51 0.49
C GLY A 94 24.38 -0.46 1.66
N CYS A 95 23.29 -1.23 1.69
CA CYS A 95 22.99 -2.14 2.81
C CYS A 95 23.61 -3.54 2.63
N ALA A 96 24.12 -3.86 1.43
CA ALA A 96 24.65 -5.18 1.09
C ALA A 96 26.19 -5.28 1.19
N ALA A 97 26.89 -4.19 1.52
CA ALA A 97 28.33 -4.26 1.75
C ALA A 97 28.59 -5.10 3.02
N PRO A 98 29.35 -6.21 2.95
CA PRO A 98 29.85 -6.86 4.15
C PRO A 98 30.61 -5.80 4.95
N ILE A 99 30.43 -5.77 6.28
CA ILE A 99 31.33 -5.00 7.13
C ILE A 99 32.73 -5.56 6.87
N ALA A 100 33.54 -4.84 6.11
CA ALA A 100 34.94 -5.19 5.90
C ALA A 100 35.64 -5.09 7.27
N GLY A 101 35.84 -6.23 7.95
CA GLY A 101 36.68 -6.32 9.14
C GLY A 101 36.05 -6.87 10.43
N GLY A 102 34.92 -7.58 10.40
CA GLY A 102 34.48 -8.33 11.59
C GLY A 102 35.41 -9.51 11.89
N PRO A 103 35.90 -9.70 13.14
CA PRO A 103 36.84 -10.78 13.45
C PRO A 103 36.17 -12.15 13.25
N ALA A 104 36.94 -13.08 12.65
CA ALA A 104 36.55 -14.47 12.49
C ALA A 104 36.22 -15.09 13.86
N ARG A 105 35.07 -15.75 13.95
CA ARG A 105 34.75 -16.71 15.03
C ARG A 105 35.27 -18.08 14.66
#